data_AF-A0A143PU50-F1
#
_entry.id   AF-A0A143PU50-F1
#
_cell.length_a   1.000
_cell.length_b   1.000
_cell.length_c   1.000
_cell.angle_alpha   90.00
_cell.angle_beta   90.00
_cell.angle_gamma   90.00
#
_symmetry.space_group_name_H-M   'P 1'
#
loop_
_entity.id
_entity.type
_entity.pdbx_description
1 polymer ?
#
loop_
_entity_poly.entity_id
_entity_poly.type
_entity_poly.pdbx_seq_one_letter_code
_entity_poly.pdbx_strand_id
1 'polypeptide(L)' 'MAKVAEFKDLGVEQLEQRATEIDKELFTLRIRKAMGQLDRPLQIRDLRRDLARVKTVLRQKADAR' A
#
# COMPACT_ATOMS: atom_id res chain seq x y z
N MET A 1 -8.78 6.18 -3.11
CA MET A 1 -7.73 6.68 -2.19
C MET A 1 -8.22 6.43 -0.77
N ALA A 2 -7.58 5.54 -0.03
CA ALA A 2 -7.90 5.34 1.38
C ALA A 2 -7.39 6.53 2.21
N LYS A 3 -8.19 6.98 3.19
CA LYS A 3 -7.82 8.09 4.06
C LYS A 3 -6.82 7.59 5.11
N VAL A 4 -5.80 8.39 5.40
CA VAL A 4 -4.76 8.06 6.40
C VAL A 4 -5.36 7.72 7.78
N ALA A 5 -6.52 8.28 8.10
CA ALA A 5 -7.27 7.97 9.31
C ALA A 5 -7.59 6.47 9.46
N GLU A 6 -8.02 5.80 8.39
CA GLU A 6 -8.37 4.37 8.41
C GLU A 6 -7.16 3.49 8.76
N PHE A 7 -5.95 3.94 8.43
CA PHE A 7 -4.71 3.23 8.77
C PHE A 7 -4.24 3.50 10.21
N LYS A 8 -4.63 4.61 10.83
CA LYS A 8 -4.25 4.89 12.23
C LYS A 8 -4.99 3.99 13.21
N ASP A 9 -6.25 3.67 12.91
CA ASP A 9 -7.11 2.83 13.75
C ASP A 9 -6.75 1.33 13.67
N LEU A 10 -6.05 0.90 12.62
CA LEU A 10 -5.59 -0.49 12.45
C LEU A 10 -4.40 -0.83 13.36
N GLY A 11 -4.37 -2.06 13.87
CA GLY A 11 -3.25 -2.58 14.64
C GLY A 11 -1.95 -2.66 13.81
N VAL A 12 -0.79 -2.69 14.47
CA VAL A 12 0.53 -2.77 13.79
C VAL A 12 0.61 -4.00 12.88
N GLU A 13 0.19 -5.17 13.37
CA GLU A 13 0.16 -6.42 12.59
C GLU A 13 -0.77 -6.33 11.36
N GLN A 14 -1.93 -5.70 11.50
CA GLN A 14 -2.87 -5.50 10.39
C GLN A 14 -2.31 -4.55 9.33
N LEU A 15 -1.54 -3.54 9.74
CA LEU A 15 -0.85 -2.64 8.83
C LEU A 15 0.26 -3.35 8.06
N GLU A 16 1.03 -4.23 8.71
CA GLU A 16 2.05 -5.05 8.05
C GLU A 16 1.45 -6.06 7.06
N GLN A 17 0.34 -6.69 7.42
CA GLN A 17 -0.41 -7.56 6.51
C GLN A 17 -0.89 -6.79 5.29
N ARG A 18 -1.51 -5.61 5.49
CA ARG A 18 -1.93 -4.75 4.37
C ARG A 18 -0.77 -4.29 3.49
N ALA A 19 0.38 -3.95 4.08
CA ALA A 19 1.56 -3.56 3.30
C ALA A 19 2.00 -4.71 2.38
N THR A 20 1.97 -5.94 2.91
CA THR A 20 2.34 -7.15 2.17
C THR A 20 1.34 -7.46 1.04
N GLU A 21 0.05 -7.27 1.28
CA GLU A 21 -1.00 -7.42 0.26
C GLU A 21 -0.82 -6.41 -0.88
N ILE A 22 -0.60 -5.13 -0.55
CA ILE A 22 -0.39 -4.08 -1.55
C ILE A 22 0.88 -4.34 -2.37
N ASP A 23 1.96 -4.85 -1.77
CA ASP A 23 3.17 -5.20 -2.51
C ASP A 23 2.94 -6.36 -3.49
N LYS A 24 2.14 -7.38 -3.12
CA LYS A 24 1.73 -8.46 -4.03
C LYS A 24 0.91 -7.93 -5.19
N GLU A 25 -0.07 -7.06 -4.91
CA GLU A 25 -0.91 -6.46 -5.95
C GLU A 25 -0.08 -5.60 -6.91
N LEU A 26 0.87 -4.81 -6.39
CA LEU A 26 1.83 -4.05 -7.19
C LEU A 26 2.70 -4.95 -8.07
N PHE A 27 3.13 -6.11 -7.57
CA PHE A 27 3.89 -7.08 -8.36
C PHE A 27 3.06 -7.61 -9.54
N THR A 28 1.81 -8.04 -9.28
CA THR A 28 0.89 -8.47 -10.34
C THR A 28 0.64 -7.36 -11.36
N LEU A 29 0.43 -6.11 -10.92
CA LEU A 29 0.24 -4.98 -11.84
C LEU A 29 1.49 -4.64 -12.64
N ARG A 30 2.69 -4.81 -12.09
CA ARG A 30 3.96 -4.65 -12.83
C ARG A 30 4.09 -5.70 -13.92
N ILE A 31 3.71 -6.95 -13.65
CA ILE A 31 3.69 -8.01 -14.66
C ILE A 31 2.65 -7.67 -15.74
N ARG A 32 1.43 -7.30 -15.37
CA ARG A 32 0.40 -6.87 -16.34
C ARG A 32 0.83 -5.67 -17.18
N LYS A 33 1.56 -4.73 -16.58
CA LYS A 33 2.19 -3.60 -17.29
C LYS A 33 3.23 -4.09 -18.30
N ALA A 34 4.08 -5.04 -17.93
CA ALA A 34 5.07 -5.62 -18.84
C ALA A 34 4.40 -6.41 -19.99
N MET A 35 3.26 -7.06 -19.73
CA MET A 35 2.44 -7.74 -20.74
C MET A 35 1.63 -6.79 -21.64
N GLY A 36 1.68 -5.47 -21.40
CA GLY A 36 0.94 -4.48 -22.18
C GLY A 36 -0.57 -4.43 -21.94
N GLN A 37 -1.09 -5.21 -20.98
CA GLN A 37 -2.52 -5.32 -20.65
C GLN A 37 -2.90 -4.50 -19.42
N LEU A 38 -2.36 -3.28 -19.31
CA LEU A 38 -2.62 -2.43 -18.14
C LEU A 38 -3.75 -1.45 -18.42
N ASP A 39 -4.98 -1.87 -18.11
CA ASP A 39 -6.19 -1.06 -18.33
C ASP A 39 -6.21 0.22 -17.50
N ARG A 40 -5.56 0.22 -16.32
CA ARG A 40 -5.58 1.35 -15.37
C ARG A 40 -4.19 1.72 -14.83
N PRO A 41 -3.41 2.51 -15.58
CA PRO A 41 -2.07 2.96 -15.17
C PRO A 41 -2.04 3.73 -13.85
N LEU A 42 -3.12 4.46 -13.56
CA LEU A 42 -3.27 5.25 -12.34
C LEU A 42 -3.33 4.38 -11.07
N GLN A 43 -3.81 3.14 -11.15
CA GLN A 43 -3.87 2.23 -9.99
C GLN A 43 -2.49 1.93 -9.43
N ILE A 44 -1.46 1.78 -10.28
CA ILE A 44 -0.08 1.57 -9.82
C ILE A 44 0.43 2.76 -9.01
N ARG A 45 0.03 3.99 -9.38
CA ARG A 45 0.41 5.20 -8.63
C ARG A 45 -0.33 5.25 -7.30
N ASP A 46 -1.62 4.92 -7.30
CA ASP A 46 -2.46 4.99 -6.11
C ASP A 46 -2.05 3.92 -5.07
N LEU A 47 -1.83 2.68 -5.50
CA LEU A 47 -1.30 1.60 -4.65
C LEU A 47 0.08 1.93 -4.06
N ARG A 48 0.97 2.54 -4.84
CA ARG A 48 2.27 3.01 -4.30
C ARG A 48 2.10 4.07 -3.22
N ARG A 49 1.16 5.00 -3.39
CA ARG A 49 0.86 6.02 -2.38
C ARG A 49 0.23 5.41 -1.14
N ASP A 50 -0.65 4.42 -1.30
CA ASP A 50 -1.27 3.73 -0.18
C ASP A 50 -0.23 2.91 0.61
N LEU A 51 0.69 2.22 -0.07
CA LEU A 51 1.83 1.54 0.60
C LEU A 51 2.71 2.51 1.38
N ALA A 52 3.02 3.68 0.81
CA ALA A 52 3.81 4.70 1.48
C ALA A 52 3.11 5.20 2.75
N ARG A 53 1.79 5.46 2.68
CA ARG A 53 1.00 5.89 3.85
C ARG A 53 1.02 4.84 4.96
N VAL A 54 0.82 3.56 4.63
CA VAL A 54 0.86 2.45 5.60
C VAL A 54 2.23 2.39 6.29
N LYS A 55 3.33 2.45 5.51
CA LYS A 55 4.69 2.46 6.06
C LYS A 55 4.97 3.68 6.94
N THR A 56 4.43 4.85 6.58
CA THR A 56 4.54 6.05 7.43
C THR A 56 3.81 5.88 8.75
N VAL A 57 2.59 5.33 8.76
CA VAL A 57 1.85 5.08 10.01
C VAL A 57 2.56 4.04 10.88
N LEU A 58 3.08 2.96 10.28
CA LEU A 58 3.90 1.97 10.99
C LEU A 58 5.09 2.63 11.68
N ARG A 59 5.82 3.50 10.96
CA ARG A 59 6.95 4.22 11.53
C ARG A 59 6.53 5.20 12.63
N GLN A 60 5.42 5.92 12.45
CA GLN A 60 4.87 6.79 13.51
C GLN A 60 4.50 6.00 14.77
N LYS A 61 3.98 4.78 14.63
CA LYS A 61 3.68 3.91 15.79
C LYS A 61 4.95 3.35 16.44
N ALA A 62 6.01 3.10 15.67
CA ALA A 62 7.30 2.64 16.17
C ALA A 62 8.08 3.76 16.89
N ASP A 63 8.09 4.98 16.34
CA ASP A 63 8.79 6.16 16.89
C ASP A 63 8.04 6.77 18.10
N ALA A 64 6.76 6.43 18.31
CA ALA A 64 5.97 6.87 19.46
C ALA A 64 6.23 6.05 20.76
N ARG A 65 7.25 5.18 20.74
CA ARG A 65 7.71 4.36 21.87
C ARG A 65 8.94 4.98 22.51
#